data_AF-A0A5C7LHB9-F1
#
_entry.id   AF-A0A5C7LHB9-F1
#
_cell.length_a   1.000
_cell.length_b   1.000
_cell.length_c   1.000
_cell.angle_alpha   90.00
_cell.angle_beta   90.00
_cell.angle_gamma   90.00
#
_symmetry.space_group_name_H-M   'P 1'
#
loop_
_entity.id
_entity.type
_entity.pdbx_description
1 polymer ?
#
loop_
_entity_poly.entity_id
_entity_poly.type
_entity_poly.pdbx_seq_one_letter_code
_entity_poly.pdbx_strand_id
1 'polypeptide(L)'
;MEQQRRFALDELGENGEDLAVIVTEDWIRDNYWSFWYEKMVEKFGKEKADNCTFQDCLDDWVVGQWAWVLGKDGEWKAYGE
;
A
#
# COMPACT_ATOMS: atom_id res chain seq x y z
N MET A 1 -9.70 -20.08 5.50
CA MET A 1 -8.82 -19.25 4.66
C MET A 1 -8.98 -17.83 5.18
N GLU A 2 -7.93 -17.25 5.76
CA GLU A 2 -7.97 -15.84 6.18
C GLU A 2 -8.19 -14.98 4.94
N GLN A 3 -9.11 -14.02 5.05
CA GLN A 3 -9.40 -13.10 3.97
C GLN A 3 -8.26 -12.06 3.91
N GLN A 4 -7.53 -12.02 2.81
CA GLN A 4 -6.47 -11.03 2.60
C GLN A 4 -7.05 -9.61 2.51
N ARG A 5 -6.34 -8.63 3.10
CA ARG A 5 -6.70 -7.21 2.97
C ARG A 5 -6.59 -6.76 1.51
N ARG A 6 -7.51 -5.90 1.09
CA ARG A 6 -7.57 -5.33 -0.25
C ARG A 6 -7.54 -3.81 -0.18
N PHE A 7 -6.87 -3.21 -1.15
CA PHE A 7 -6.71 -1.78 -1.29
C PHE A 7 -7.10 -1.35 -2.69
N ALA A 8 -7.63 -0.13 -2.83
CA ALA A 8 -7.94 0.46 -4.13
C ALA A 8 -7.22 1.80 -4.30
N LEU A 9 -6.64 2.05 -5.46
CA LEU A 9 -6.01 3.32 -5.82
C LEU A 9 -6.54 3.81 -7.16
N ASP A 10 -6.55 5.12 -7.35
CA ASP A 10 -6.98 5.74 -8.61
C ASP A 10 -5.78 5.85 -9.56
N GLU A 11 -5.94 5.33 -10.77
CA GLU A 11 -4.98 5.45 -11.87
C GLU A 11 -5.64 6.11 -13.09
N LEU A 12 -4.86 6.88 -13.85
CA LEU A 12 -5.32 7.47 -15.11
C LEU A 12 -5.18 6.42 -16.22
N GLY A 13 -6.31 6.00 -16.79
CA GLY A 13 -6.35 5.13 -17.96
C GLY A 13 -5.80 5.82 -19.22
N GLU A 14 -5.53 5.03 -20.27
CA GLU A 14 -4.90 5.51 -21.52
C GLU A 14 -5.70 6.64 -22.22
N ASN A 15 -7.00 6.72 -21.94
CA ASN A 15 -7.90 7.72 -22.51
C ASN A 15 -8.24 8.87 -21.53
N GLY A 16 -7.52 8.97 -20.40
CA GLY A 16 -7.79 9.96 -19.35
C GLY A 16 -9.03 9.65 -18.51
N GLU A 17 -9.42 8.37 -18.44
CA GLU A 17 -10.46 7.88 -17.56
C GLU A 17 -9.90 7.58 -16.16
N ASP A 18 -10.68 7.85 -15.11
CA ASP A 18 -10.30 7.50 -13.75
C ASP A 18 -10.60 6.02 -13.51
N LEU A 19 -9.55 5.21 -13.30
CA LEU A 19 -9.64 3.77 -13.05
C LEU A 19 -9.33 3.45 -11.60
N ALA A 20 -10.22 2.69 -10.96
CA ALA A 20 -9.91 2.10 -9.66
C ALA A 20 -9.16 0.78 -9.86
N VAL A 21 -7.90 0.74 -9.44
CA VAL A 21 -7.09 -0.48 -9.41
C VAL A 21 -7.20 -1.12 -8.05
N ILE A 22 -7.48 -2.42 -7.99
CA ILE A 22 -7.59 -3.16 -6.72
C ILE A 22 -6.38 -4.08 -6.57
N VAL A 23 -5.68 -3.95 -5.44
CA VAL A 23 -4.52 -4.77 -5.08
C VAL A 23 -4.74 -5.47 -3.73
N THR A 24 -4.03 -6.58 -3.52
CA THR A 24 -4.00 -7.27 -2.23
C THR A 24 -2.79 -6.83 -1.41
N GLU A 25 -2.86 -7.03 -0.09
CA GLU A 25 -1.71 -6.84 0.79
C GLU A 25 -0.48 -7.65 0.35
N ASP A 26 -0.70 -8.90 -0.06
CA ASP A 26 0.38 -9.77 -0.56
C ASP A 26 1.02 -9.19 -1.83
N TRP A 27 0.22 -8.63 -2.73
CA TRP A 27 0.75 -7.97 -3.92
C TRP A 27 1.64 -6.78 -3.55
N ILE A 28 1.23 -5.96 -2.57
CA ILE A 28 2.03 -4.84 -2.07
C ILE A 28 3.32 -5.36 -1.42
N ARG A 29 3.25 -6.44 -0.66
CA ARG A 29 4.42 -7.09 -0.06
C ARG A 29 5.42 -7.57 -1.10
N ASP A 30 4.95 -8.22 -2.15
CA ASP A 30 5.80 -8.81 -3.16
C ASP A 30 6.40 -7.77 -4.12
N ASN A 31 5.68 -6.66 -4.38
CA ASN A 31 6.04 -5.70 -5.43
C ASN A 31 6.56 -4.35 -4.90
N TYR A 32 6.16 -3.93 -3.69
CA TYR A 32 6.50 -2.59 -3.17
C TYR A 32 7.47 -2.62 -1.99
N TRP A 33 7.43 -3.65 -1.14
CA TRP A 33 8.26 -3.72 0.08
C TRP A 33 9.75 -3.51 -0.20
N SER A 34 10.31 -4.23 -1.18
CA SER A 34 11.74 -4.15 -1.51
C SER A 34 12.15 -2.73 -1.92
N PHE A 35 11.35 -2.10 -2.77
CA PHE A 35 11.57 -0.71 -3.20
C PHE A 35 11.48 0.26 -2.02
N TRP A 36 10.44 0.15 -1.19
CA TRP A 36 10.25 1.01 -0.03
C TRP A 36 11.40 0.87 0.97
N TYR A 37 11.81 -0.37 1.26
CA TYR A 37 12.93 -0.64 2.16
C TYR A 37 14.23 -0.02 1.64
N GLU A 38 14.54 -0.15 0.34
CA GLU A 38 15.70 0.52 -0.27
C GLU A 38 15.65 2.04 -0.09
N LYS A 39 14.46 2.65 -0.23
CA LYS A 39 14.27 4.09 0.01
C LYS A 39 14.44 4.47 1.48
N MET A 40 14.03 3.61 2.40
CA MET A 40 14.26 3.82 3.84
C MET A 40 15.74 3.73 4.19
N VAL A 41 16.48 2.79 3.60
CA VAL A 41 17.94 2.69 3.76
C VAL A 41 18.64 3.94 3.21
N GLU A 42 18.26 4.39 2.01
CA GLU A 42 18.84 5.57 1.36
C GLU A 42 18.64 6.85 2.20
N LYS A 43 17.44 7.04 2.75
CA LYS A 43 17.05 8.27 3.45
C LYS A 43 17.47 8.30 4.92
N PHE A 44 17.39 7.17 5.62
CA PHE A 44 17.53 7.11 7.08
C PHE A 44 18.62 6.14 7.57
N GLY A 45 19.26 5.39 6.67
CA GLY A 45 20.28 4.40 7.00
C GLY A 45 19.71 3.02 7.34
N LYS A 46 20.58 2.01 7.22
CA LYS A 46 20.22 0.59 7.36
C LYS A 46 19.61 0.25 8.73
N GLU A 47 20.19 0.77 9.81
CA GLU A 47 19.70 0.51 11.17
C GLU A 47 18.25 0.95 11.35
N LYS A 48 17.86 2.10 10.80
CA LYS A 48 16.48 2.57 10.86
C LYS A 48 15.56 1.69 10.02
N ALA A 49 15.99 1.32 8.81
CA ALA A 49 15.22 0.48 7.89
C ALA A 49 15.00 -0.94 8.43
N ASP A 50 16.01 -1.54 9.07
CA ASP A 50 15.93 -2.87 9.68
C ASP A 50 14.89 -2.95 10.82
N ASN A 51 14.59 -1.81 11.46
CA ASN A 51 13.61 -1.72 12.54
C ASN A 51 12.19 -1.43 12.03
N CYS A 52 12.01 -1.20 10.74
CA CYS A 52 10.68 -1.01 10.14
C CYS A 52 10.00 -2.36 9.88
N THR A 53 8.69 -2.36 10.06
CA THR A 53 7.82 -3.50 9.78
C THR A 53 7.14 -3.34 8.43
N PHE A 54 6.57 -4.43 7.92
CA PHE A 54 5.72 -4.34 6.74
C PHE A 54 4.50 -3.43 6.95
N GLN A 55 4.00 -3.33 8.19
CA GLN A 55 2.88 -2.44 8.47
C GLN A 55 3.26 -0.97 8.27
N ASP A 56 4.50 -0.57 8.62
CA ASP A 56 5.00 0.80 8.36
C ASP A 56 5.06 1.09 6.85
N CYS A 57 5.51 0.12 6.05
CA CYS A 57 5.53 0.23 4.59
C CYS A 57 4.12 0.32 4.00
N LEU A 58 3.19 -0.48 4.51
CA LEU A 58 1.81 -0.47 4.06
C LEU A 58 1.14 0.87 4.38
N ASP A 59 1.36 1.41 5.58
CA ASP A 59 0.85 2.73 5.99
C ASP A 59 1.38 3.82 5.04
N ASP A 60 2.68 3.81 4.76
CA ASP A 60 3.31 4.72 3.81
C ASP A 60 2.78 4.56 2.38
N TRP A 61 2.59 3.32 1.91
CA TRP A 61 2.06 3.04 0.57
C TRP A 61 0.65 3.58 0.43
N VAL A 62 -0.20 3.34 1.42
CA VAL A 62 -1.59 3.82 1.39
C VAL A 62 -1.64 5.35 1.36
N VAL A 63 -0.81 6.02 2.18
CA VAL A 63 -0.69 7.48 2.15
C VAL A 63 -0.09 7.98 0.84
N GLY A 64 0.87 7.27 0.25
CA GLY A 64 1.51 7.65 -1.01
C GLY A 64 0.61 7.50 -2.24
N GLN A 65 -0.28 6.50 -2.22
CA GLN A 65 -1.22 6.21 -3.32
C GLN A 65 -2.61 6.81 -3.11
N TRP A 66 -2.87 7.45 -1.97
CA TRP A 66 -4.21 7.87 -1.53
C TRP A 66 -5.21 6.71 -1.59
N ALA A 67 -4.76 5.53 -1.16
CA ALA A 67 -5.50 4.30 -1.35
C ALA A 67 -6.64 4.14 -0.33
N TRP A 68 -7.73 3.52 -0.78
CA TRP A 68 -8.85 3.07 0.01
C TRP A 68 -8.62 1.66 0.51
N VAL A 69 -9.17 1.30 1.67
CA VAL A 69 -9.11 -0.07 2.24
C VAL A 69 -10.50 -0.70 2.26
N LEU A 70 -10.58 -1.99 1.93
CA LEU A 70 -11.83 -2.74 2.04
C LEU A 70 -12.08 -3.13 3.50
N GLY A 71 -13.12 -2.56 4.09
CA GLY A 71 -13.59 -2.87 5.43
C GLY A 71 -14.17 -4.28 5.55
N LYS A 72 -14.28 -4.77 6.80
CA LYS A 72 -14.87 -6.09 7.10
C LYS A 72 -16.38 -6.14 6.82
N ASP A 73 -17.03 -4.98 6.76
CA ASP A 73 -18.41 -4.78 6.33
C ASP A 73 -18.57 -4.82 4.80
N GLY A 74 -17.47 -4.90 4.05
CA GLY A 74 -17.47 -4.91 2.59
C GLY A 74 -17.52 -3.51 1.97
N GLU A 75 -17.36 -2.46 2.78
CA GLU A 75 -17.34 -1.06 2.31
C GLU A 75 -15.90 -0.55 2.17
N TRP A 76 -15.66 0.24 1.13
CA TRP A 76 -14.38 0.92 0.94
C TRP A 76 -14.29 2.15 1.85
N LYS A 77 -13.17 2.29 2.56
CA LYS A 77 -12.96 3.37 3.53
C LYS A 77 -11.62 4.03 3.31
N ALA A 78 -11.52 5.30 3.70
CA ALA A 78 -10.23 5.93 3.85
C ALA A 78 -9.42 5.18 4.92
N TYR A 79 -8.12 5.05 4.70
CA TYR A 79 -7.27 4.31 5.61
C TYR A 79 -7.04 5.08 6.91
N GLY A 80 -7.38 4.45 8.04
CA GLY A 80 -7.28 5.06 9.37
C GLY A 80 -8.60 5.57 9.95
N GLU A 81 -9.70 5.48 9.20
CA GLU A 81 -11.08 5.72 9.68
C GLU A 81 -11.79 4.42 10.08
#